data_AF-A0A3P7MH29-F1
#
_entry.id   AF-A0A3P7MH29-F1
#
_cell.length_a   1.000
_cell.length_b   1.000
_cell.length_c   1.000
_cell.angle_alpha   90.00
_cell.angle_beta   90.00
_cell.angle_gamma   90.00
#
_symmetry.space_group_name_H-M   'P 1'
#
loop_
_entity.id
_entity.type
_entity.pdbx_description
1 polymer ?
#
loop_
_entity_poly.entity_id
_entity_poly.type
_entity_poly.pdbx_seq_one_letter_code
_entity_poly.pdbx_strand_id
1 'polypeptide(L)'
;MIVPIVTMMEFIIFVGWMKVAEGLLNPFGEDDDDFECNFLLDKNLAVCFTIICSNFFSPTSLCIVDDASNDAPELEKDLFWSSSEVDAIYSKESAEDNINPLVGSATLARYT
;
A
#
# COMPACT_ATOMS: atom_id res chain seq x y z
N MET A 1 40.23 -27.25 18.81
CA MET A 1 39.16 -26.49 19.49
C MET A 1 37.85 -26.88 18.81
N ILE A 2 36.94 -27.56 19.52
CA ILE A 2 35.60 -27.87 18.97
C ILE A 2 34.74 -26.61 19.17
N VAL A 3 34.10 -26.14 18.10
CA VAL A 3 33.13 -25.04 18.16
C VAL A 3 31.73 -25.65 18.29
N PRO A 4 30.93 -25.27 19.30
CA PRO A 4 29.60 -25.84 19.52
C PRO A 4 28.56 -25.22 18.58
N ILE A 5 28.50 -25.71 17.34
CA ILE A 5 27.65 -25.15 16.27
C ILE A 5 26.16 -25.20 16.61
N VAL A 6 25.67 -26.30 17.19
CA VAL A 6 24.24 -26.48 17.51
C VAL A 6 23.78 -25.47 18.56
N THR A 7 24.55 -25.31 19.64
CA THR A 7 24.24 -24.34 20.70
C THR A 7 24.34 -22.89 20.21
N MET A 8 25.23 -22.59 19.26
CA MET A 8 25.26 -21.28 18.61
C MET A 8 24.01 -21.03 17.78
N MET A 9 23.51 -22.04 17.06
CA MET A 9 22.26 -21.93 16.29
C MET A 9 21.05 -21.73 17.21
N GLU A 10 20.94 -22.49 18.30
CA GLU A 10 19.90 -22.31 19.32
C GLU A 10 19.94 -20.90 19.91
N PHE A 11 21.13 -20.39 20.25
CA PHE A 11 21.30 -19.05 20.77
C PHE A 11 20.81 -17.97 19.79
N ILE A 12 21.17 -18.08 18.50
CA ILE A 12 20.73 -17.12 17.47
C ILE A 12 19.21 -17.14 17.32
N ILE A 13 18.57 -18.32 17.35
CA ILE A 13 17.12 -18.44 17.23
C ILE A 13 16.41 -17.80 18.43
N PHE A 14 16.82 -18.13 19.66
CA PHE A 14 16.17 -17.61 20.86
C PHE A 14 16.40 -16.11 21.07
N VAL A 15 17.64 -15.64 20.90
CA VAL A 15 17.96 -14.21 21.04
C VAL A 15 17.40 -13.42 19.86
N GLY A 16 17.44 -13.98 18.65
CA GLY A 16 16.84 -13.35 17.47
C GLY A 16 15.34 -13.16 17.61
N TRP A 17 14.61 -14.18 18.07
CA TRP A 17 13.16 -14.04 18.30
C TRP A 17 12.84 -13.03 19.41
N MET A 18 13.62 -13.02 20.49
CA MET A 18 13.50 -12.00 21.53
C MET A 18 13.77 -10.59 20.99
N LYS A 19 14.77 -10.41 20.12
CA LYS A 19 15.13 -9.12 19.52
C LYS A 19 14.05 -8.59 18.58
N VAL A 20 13.37 -9.48 17.83
CA VAL A 20 12.19 -9.09 17.03
C VAL A 20 11.08 -8.57 17.94
N ALA A 21 10.81 -9.23 19.07
CA ALA A 21 9.81 -8.76 20.03
C ALA A 21 10.21 -7.44 20.70
N GLU A 22 11.51 -7.22 20.95
CA GLU A 22 12.05 -5.96 21.48
C GLU A 22 11.86 -4.80 20.49
N GLY A 23 12.21 -5.00 19.21
CA GLY A 23 12.01 -3.97 18.17
C GLY A 23 10.54 -3.63 17.94
N LEU A 24 9.62 -4.58 18.12
CA LEU A 24 8.18 -4.32 18.00
C LEU A 24 7.52 -3.82 19.30
N LEU A 25 8.24 -3.77 20.41
CA LEU A 25 7.68 -3.38 21.71
C LEU A 25 7.29 -1.90 21.72
N ASN A 26 8.09 -1.05 21.07
CA ASN A 26 7.82 0.37 20.91
C ASN A 26 8.07 0.79 19.45
N PRO A 27 7.10 0.60 18.55
CA PRO A 27 7.28 0.87 17.11
C PRO A 27 7.27 2.37 16.76
N PHE A 28 7.34 3.25 17.75
CA PHE A 28 7.30 4.72 17.63
C PHE A 28 8.61 5.36 18.11
N GLY A 29 9.69 4.59 18.22
CA GLY A 29 11.02 5.08 18.56
C GLY A 29 11.73 5.73 17.37
N GLU A 30 13.06 5.64 17.40
CA GLU A 30 13.96 6.11 16.33
C GLU A 30 14.81 4.96 15.75
N ASP A 31 14.45 3.71 16.03
CA ASP A 31 15.15 2.55 15.45
C ASP A 31 14.83 2.43 13.94
N ASP A 32 15.74 1.84 13.16
CA ASP A 32 15.62 1.78 11.69
C ASP A 32 14.34 1.06 11.19
N ASP A 33 13.77 0.17 12.02
CA ASP A 33 12.56 -0.61 11.71
C ASP A 33 11.28 0.00 12.33
N ASP A 34 11.38 1.14 13.03
CA ASP A 34 10.22 1.85 13.61
C ASP A 34 9.38 2.55 12.53
N PHE A 35 8.16 2.93 12.89
CA PHE A 35 7.33 3.73 11.99
C PHE A 35 7.94 5.11 11.77
N GLU A 36 8.01 5.50 10.50
CA GLU A 36 8.34 6.85 10.05
C GLU A 36 7.20 7.84 10.35
N CYS A 37 6.93 8.06 11.64
CA CYS A 37 5.84 8.89 12.11
C CYS A 37 6.02 10.36 11.75
N ASN A 38 7.26 10.87 11.69
CA ASN A 38 7.53 12.22 11.23
C ASN A 38 7.12 12.41 9.77
N PHE A 39 7.47 11.45 8.90
CA PHE A 39 7.03 11.45 7.50
C PHE A 39 5.50 11.34 7.38
N LEU A 40 4.87 10.46 8.15
CA LEU A 40 3.41 10.35 8.16
C LEU A 40 2.74 11.62 8.67
N LEU A 41 3.28 12.25 9.72
CA LEU A 41 2.79 13.50 10.26
C LEU A 41 2.96 14.61 9.22
N ASP A 42 4.12 14.76 8.60
CA ASP A 42 4.37 15.74 7.55
C ASP A 42 3.47 15.49 6.33
N LYS A 43 3.30 14.24 5.89
CA LYS A 43 2.36 13.91 4.82
C LYS A 43 0.92 14.32 5.18
N ASN A 44 0.52 14.16 6.44
CA ASN A 44 -0.82 14.47 6.92
C ASN A 44 -0.99 15.93 7.39
N LEU A 45 0.09 16.68 7.64
CA LEU A 45 0.09 18.05 8.20
C LEU A 45 0.80 19.12 7.35
N ALA A 46 1.76 18.78 6.47
CA ALA A 46 2.05 19.59 5.28
C ALA A 46 0.80 19.72 4.40
N VAL A 47 -0.11 18.76 4.58
CA VAL A 47 -1.51 18.83 4.21
C VAL A 47 -2.31 19.97 4.89
N CYS A 48 -1.80 20.64 5.93
CA CYS A 48 -2.51 21.60 6.78
C CYS A 48 -1.77 22.95 7.03
N PHE A 49 -0.43 23.07 6.91
CA PHE A 49 0.26 24.33 7.28
C PHE A 49 1.50 24.78 6.47
N THR A 50 1.97 24.09 5.42
CA THR A 50 3.19 24.58 4.72
C THR A 50 2.88 25.56 3.59
N ILE A 51 2.65 26.81 4.00
CA ILE A 51 2.97 28.03 3.24
C ILE A 51 4.47 28.28 3.59
N ILE A 52 5.45 28.44 2.70
CA ILE A 52 5.72 29.49 1.72
C ILE A 52 6.97 28.98 0.96
N CYS A 53 6.98 29.05 -0.38
CA CYS A 53 8.12 28.89 -1.32
C CYS A 53 8.01 27.69 -2.28
N SER A 54 7.95 28.04 -3.57
CA SER A 54 8.17 27.18 -4.77
C SER A 54 7.06 26.22 -5.20
N ASN A 55 5.97 26.79 -5.74
CA ASN A 55 5.37 26.50 -7.06
C ASN A 55 5.13 25.06 -7.56
N PHE A 56 5.10 23.99 -6.76
CA PHE A 56 4.55 22.72 -7.24
C PHE A 56 4.06 21.85 -6.08
N PHE A 57 2.81 21.39 -6.19
CA PHE A 57 2.10 20.42 -5.34
C PHE A 57 1.31 21.00 -4.16
N SER A 58 0.01 21.20 -4.40
CA SER A 58 -1.01 21.61 -3.42
C SER A 58 -1.39 20.42 -2.48
N PRO A 59 -1.58 20.66 -1.17
CA PRO A 59 -1.73 19.65 -0.09
C PRO A 59 -2.99 18.78 -0.14
N THR A 60 -2.94 17.45 -0.11
CA THR A 60 -4.13 16.58 -0.24
C THR A 60 -5.33 16.84 0.68
N SER A 61 -5.23 17.06 2.00
CA SER A 61 -6.46 17.30 2.83
C SER A 61 -6.94 18.75 2.87
N LEU A 62 -6.05 19.76 2.88
CA LEU A 62 -6.49 21.16 2.77
C LEU A 62 -6.90 21.49 1.34
N CYS A 63 -6.25 20.95 0.30
CA CYS A 63 -6.69 21.13 -1.09
C CYS A 63 -8.07 20.50 -1.31
N ILE A 64 -8.38 19.35 -0.69
CA ILE A 64 -9.73 18.76 -0.78
C ILE A 64 -10.82 19.73 -0.30
N VAL A 65 -10.53 20.52 0.75
CA VAL A 65 -11.52 21.41 1.38
C VAL A 65 -11.44 22.86 0.85
N ASP A 66 -10.31 23.25 0.26
CA ASP A 66 -10.05 24.59 -0.28
C ASP A 66 -10.16 24.58 -1.83
N ASP A 67 -9.06 24.29 -2.52
CA ASP A 67 -8.95 24.36 -3.98
C ASP A 67 -9.88 23.39 -4.74
N ALA A 68 -9.98 22.13 -4.27
CA ALA A 68 -10.72 21.05 -4.90
C ALA A 68 -12.16 20.90 -4.34
N SER A 69 -12.60 21.85 -3.54
CA SER A 69 -13.95 21.85 -2.96
C SER A 69 -14.98 22.06 -4.06
N ASN A 70 -15.78 21.02 -4.33
CA ASN A 70 -16.78 21.01 -5.40
C ASN A 70 -16.17 21.23 -6.81
N ASP A 71 -14.88 20.95 -6.98
CA ASP A 71 -14.14 21.01 -8.25
C ASP A 71 -14.11 19.63 -8.93
N ALA A 72 -15.29 19.10 -9.23
CA ALA A 72 -15.39 17.85 -9.98
C ALA A 72 -15.13 18.12 -11.47
N PRO A 73 -14.39 17.25 -12.17
CA PRO A 73 -14.21 17.37 -13.61
C PRO A 73 -15.56 17.26 -14.33
N GLU A 74 -15.66 17.85 -15.53
CA GLU A 74 -16.86 17.76 -16.35
C GLU A 74 -17.21 16.29 -16.66
N LEU A 75 -18.50 15.98 -16.64
CA LEU A 75 -18.97 14.63 -16.88
C LEU A 75 -18.93 14.31 -18.39
N GLU A 76 -17.94 13.56 -18.81
CA GLU A 76 -17.81 13.04 -20.16
C GLU A 76 -18.13 11.54 -20.23
N LYS A 77 -18.59 11.08 -21.39
CA LYS A 77 -18.78 9.65 -21.64
C LYS A 77 -17.41 9.00 -21.77
N ASP A 78 -17.18 7.93 -21.00
CA ASP A 78 -15.92 7.19 -21.09
C ASP A 78 -15.79 6.45 -22.43
N LEU A 79 -14.57 5.95 -22.70
CA LEU A 79 -14.20 5.23 -23.92
C LEU A 79 -15.09 4.00 -24.21
N PHE A 80 -15.69 3.42 -23.18
CA PHE A 80 -16.49 2.20 -23.25
C PHE A 80 -18.00 2.45 -23.15
N TRP A 81 -18.44 3.72 -23.11
CA TRP A 81 -19.85 4.09 -22.91
C TRP A 81 -20.83 3.43 -23.89
N SER A 82 -20.38 3.14 -25.12
CA SER A 82 -21.21 2.53 -26.18
C SER A 82 -20.99 1.02 -26.32
N SER A 83 -20.02 0.44 -25.62
CA SER A 83 -19.65 -0.97 -25.71
C SER A 83 -20.36 -1.77 -24.62
N SER A 84 -20.95 -2.92 -24.97
CA SER A 84 -21.60 -3.82 -24.00
C SER A 84 -20.61 -4.68 -23.22
N GLU A 85 -19.41 -4.88 -23.78
CA GLU A 85 -18.32 -5.66 -23.19
C GLU A 85 -17.08 -4.77 -23.12
N VAL A 86 -16.41 -4.81 -21.97
CA VAL A 86 -15.17 -4.08 -21.71
C VAL A 86 -14.05 -5.10 -21.65
N ASP A 87 -13.22 -5.14 -22.69
CA ASP A 87 -11.98 -5.89 -22.65
C ASP A 87 -10.96 -5.14 -21.79
N ALA A 88 -10.35 -5.85 -20.84
CA ALA A 88 -9.32 -5.27 -20.00
C ALA A 88 -8.09 -4.92 -20.86
N ILE A 89 -7.62 -3.68 -20.71
CA ILE A 89 -6.44 -3.19 -21.42
C ILE A 89 -5.19 -3.66 -20.66
N TYR A 90 -4.59 -4.76 -21.11
CA TYR A 90 -3.32 -5.23 -20.58
C TYR A 90 -2.15 -4.73 -21.42
N SER A 91 -1.01 -4.50 -20.76
CA SER A 91 0.26 -4.35 -21.49
C SER A 91 0.62 -5.69 -22.17
N LYS A 92 1.55 -5.68 -23.12
CA LYS A 92 1.95 -6.91 -23.82
C LYS A 92 2.51 -7.94 -22.86
N GLU A 93 3.21 -7.50 -21.81
CA GLU A 93 3.77 -8.37 -20.78
C GLU A 93 2.67 -9.01 -19.92
N SER A 94 1.69 -8.23 -19.47
CA SER A 94 0.59 -8.74 -18.64
C SER A 94 -0.49 -9.47 -19.42
N ALA A 95 -0.53 -9.36 -20.75
CA ALA A 95 -1.48 -10.07 -21.61
C ALA A 95 -1.16 -11.56 -21.73
N GLU A 96 0.08 -11.96 -21.46
CA GLU A 96 0.50 -13.38 -21.44
C GLU A 96 0.17 -14.06 -20.10
N ASP A 97 -0.19 -13.29 -19.07
CA ASP A 97 -0.58 -13.82 -17.76
C ASP A 97 -1.92 -14.55 -17.86
N ASN A 98 -2.00 -15.72 -17.21
CA ASN A 98 -3.22 -16.51 -17.22
C ASN A 98 -4.29 -15.87 -16.31
N ILE A 99 -5.37 -15.40 -16.90
CA ILE A 99 -6.50 -14.78 -16.19
C ILE A 99 -7.38 -15.89 -15.61
N ASN A 100 -7.36 -16.04 -14.28
CA ASN A 100 -8.14 -17.04 -13.55
C ASN A 100 -9.24 -16.35 -12.71
N PRO A 101 -10.35 -15.90 -13.32
CA PRO A 101 -11.39 -15.21 -12.58
C PRO A 101 -12.06 -16.16 -11.58
N LEU A 102 -12.27 -15.68 -10.35
CA LEU A 102 -12.90 -16.46 -9.30
C LEU A 102 -14.41 -16.57 -9.58
N VAL A 103 -14.84 -17.65 -10.25
CA VAL A 103 -16.26 -17.86 -10.59
C VAL A 103 -17.08 -18.43 -9.42
N GLY A 104 -16.42 -18.96 -8.38
CA GLY A 104 -17.06 -19.50 -7.19
C GLY A 104 -17.36 -21.00 -7.30
N SER A 105 -17.29 -21.69 -6.15
CA SER A 105 -17.28 -23.16 -6.04
C SER A 105 -18.58 -23.85 -6.46
N ALA A 106 -19.70 -23.11 -6.49
CA ALA A 106 -21.05 -23.66 -6.72
C ALA A 106 -21.60 -23.40 -8.14
N THR A 107 -20.80 -22.86 -9.06
CA THR A 107 -21.25 -22.48 -10.41
C THR A 107 -21.75 -23.64 -11.28
N LEU A 108 -21.37 -24.88 -10.95
CA LEU A 108 -21.80 -26.09 -11.65
C LEU A 108 -22.79 -26.95 -10.85
N ALA A 109 -23.30 -26.46 -9.71
CA ALA A 109 -24.30 -27.17 -8.95
C ALA A 109 -25.62 -27.23 -9.73
N ARG A 110 -25.81 -28.31 -10.49
CA ARG A 110 -27.10 -28.62 -11.12
C ARG A 110 -28.07 -29.11 -10.05
N TYR A 111 -29.22 -28.44 -9.95
CA TYR A 111 -30.34 -28.90 -9.13
C TYR A 111 -30.76 -30.30 -9.60
N THR A 112 -30.49 -31.32 -8.79
CA THR A 112 -31.07 -32.67 -8.92
C THR A 112 -32.46 -32.72 -8.34
#